data_AF-A0A6A5CAE2-F1
#
_entry.id   AF-A0A6A5CAE2-F1
#
_cell.length_a   1.000
_cell.length_b   1.000
_cell.length_c   1.000
_cell.angle_alpha   90.00
_cell.angle_beta   90.00
_cell.angle_gamma   90.00
#
_symmetry.space_group_name_H-M   'P 1'
#
loop_
_entity.id
_entity.type
_entity.pdbx_description
1 polymer ?
#
loop_
_entity_poly.entity_id
_entity_poly.type
_entity_poly.pdbx_seq_one_letter_code
_entity_poly.pdbx_strand_id
1 'polypeptide(L)'
;MPALHKKVLERNLNASWKIFKGDLVEITTGKDKGKRGVIKKVLRDSNRVVVDGCNLVKKNIRRTEERAGYSIMKESPIHCSNVALICPETDKRTKVGWRFLEDGSKVRMAKESGAVIPKPEPKKRLKRPSNPFKDTDSAEVIKVTWTKEEREQLINYYLIKLEQQEVDRLQRRSEKEEQKQMQKELNDKLFNMRVLKRAKEILAEQQQQQGSLSTFNMSEVEEKTKNTTL
;
A
#
# COMPACT_ATOMS: atom_id res chain seq x y z
N MET A 1 22.48 -22.36 27.39
CA MET A 1 21.14 -22.97 27.35
C MET A 1 21.14 -24.06 26.28
N PRO A 2 20.96 -25.35 26.60
CA PRO A 2 21.06 -26.37 25.56
C PRO A 2 19.83 -26.29 24.66
N ALA A 3 20.07 -26.04 23.38
CA ALA A 3 19.08 -26.00 22.32
C ALA A 3 18.58 -27.43 22.03
N LEU A 4 17.43 -27.80 22.56
CA LEU A 4 16.74 -29.03 22.19
C LEU A 4 15.65 -28.74 21.14
N HIS A 5 15.96 -29.10 19.90
CA HIS A 5 15.07 -29.56 18.83
C HIS A 5 13.82 -28.73 18.49
N LYS A 6 14.02 -27.52 17.95
CA LYS A 6 12.99 -26.81 17.15
C LYS A 6 12.50 -27.65 15.95
N LYS A 7 13.39 -28.45 15.34
CA LYS A 7 13.17 -29.21 14.09
C LYS A 7 12.19 -30.40 14.18
N VAL A 8 11.87 -30.91 15.37
CA VAL A 8 10.99 -32.10 15.54
C VAL A 8 9.55 -31.71 15.89
N LEU A 9 9.34 -30.51 16.46
CA LEU A 9 8.01 -30.05 16.89
C LEU A 9 7.11 -29.58 15.74
N GLU A 10 7.69 -29.15 14.61
CA GLU A 10 6.92 -28.53 13.52
C GLU A 10 6.09 -29.52 12.69
N ARG A 11 6.40 -30.83 12.69
CA ARG A 11 5.78 -31.79 11.75
C ARG A 11 4.51 -32.49 12.24
N ASN A 12 4.21 -32.47 13.55
CA ASN A 12 3.09 -33.23 14.11
C ASN A 12 2.07 -32.35 14.85
N LEU A 13 1.97 -31.06 14.52
CA LEU A 13 0.98 -30.17 15.12
C LEU A 13 -0.42 -30.45 14.56
N ASN A 14 -1.43 -30.50 15.42
CA ASN A 14 -2.80 -30.71 14.97
C ASN A 14 -3.30 -29.48 14.20
N ALA A 15 -3.45 -29.64 12.88
CA ALA A 15 -3.95 -28.59 11.99
C ALA A 15 -5.37 -28.10 12.38
N SER A 16 -6.22 -28.97 12.93
CA SER A 16 -7.55 -28.62 13.42
C SER A 16 -7.67 -28.84 14.93
N TRP A 17 -7.63 -27.75 15.69
CA TRP A 17 -7.72 -27.78 17.14
C TRP A 17 -9.16 -27.68 17.63
N LYS A 18 -9.62 -28.66 18.42
CA LYS A 18 -11.04 -28.78 18.84
C LYS A 18 -11.31 -28.49 20.31
N ILE A 19 -10.26 -28.30 21.11
CA ILE A 19 -10.33 -28.25 22.58
C ILE A 19 -9.88 -26.86 23.06
N PHE A 20 -10.61 -26.19 23.94
CA PHE A 20 -10.30 -24.85 24.41
C PHE A 20 -10.16 -24.78 25.92
N LYS A 21 -9.56 -23.69 26.39
CA LYS A 21 -9.44 -23.40 27.83
C LYS A 21 -10.84 -23.18 28.40
N GLY A 22 -11.17 -23.86 29.50
CA GLY A 22 -12.50 -23.82 30.11
C GLY A 22 -13.42 -24.95 29.69
N ASP A 23 -13.02 -25.80 28.73
CA ASP A 23 -13.80 -27.01 28.43
C ASP A 23 -13.68 -28.04 29.55
N LEU A 24 -14.76 -28.79 29.78
CA LEU A 24 -14.78 -29.98 30.62
C LEU A 24 -14.35 -31.20 29.80
N VAL A 25 -13.39 -31.94 30.33
CA VAL A 25 -12.81 -33.10 29.66
C VAL A 25 -12.64 -34.29 30.58
N GLU A 26 -12.58 -35.48 29.99
CA GLU A 26 -12.26 -36.74 30.64
C GLU A 26 -10.96 -37.31 30.06
N ILE A 27 -10.12 -37.91 30.90
CA ILE A 27 -8.89 -38.56 30.48
C ILE A 27 -9.18 -39.99 30.00
N THR A 28 -8.88 -40.26 28.74
CA THR A 28 -9.12 -41.57 28.11
C THR A 28 -8.03 -42.58 28.45
N THR A 29 -6.77 -42.14 28.54
CA THR A 29 -5.60 -43.00 28.73
C THR A 29 -4.54 -42.34 29.62
N GLY A 30 -3.78 -43.16 30.37
CA GLY A 30 -2.71 -42.72 31.25
C GLY A 30 -3.00 -42.94 32.75
N LYS A 31 -2.17 -42.34 33.61
CA LYS A 31 -2.20 -42.51 35.07
C LYS A 31 -3.55 -42.15 35.70
N ASP A 32 -4.22 -41.12 35.18
CA ASP A 32 -5.45 -40.56 35.71
C ASP A 32 -6.68 -40.89 34.83
N LYS A 33 -6.70 -42.07 34.20
CA LYS A 33 -7.80 -42.52 33.33
C LYS A 33 -9.15 -42.45 34.04
N GLY A 34 -10.16 -41.90 33.37
CA GLY A 34 -11.54 -41.75 33.86
C GLY A 34 -11.77 -40.52 34.74
N LYS A 35 -10.71 -39.82 35.17
CA LYS A 35 -10.88 -38.56 35.90
C LYS A 35 -11.36 -37.45 34.95
N ARG A 36 -12.26 -36.62 35.47
CA ARG A 36 -12.81 -35.45 34.81
C ARG A 36 -12.14 -34.19 35.35
N GLY A 37 -11.95 -33.19 34.50
CA GLY A 37 -11.40 -31.91 34.91
C GLY A 37 -11.58 -30.83 33.86
N VAL A 38 -11.43 -29.58 34.28
CA VAL A 38 -11.52 -28.41 33.39
C VAL A 38 -10.14 -28.08 32.83
N ILE A 39 -10.08 -27.67 31.56
CA ILE A 39 -8.82 -27.28 30.94
C ILE A 39 -8.37 -25.91 31.44
N LYS A 40 -7.25 -25.90 32.16
CA LYS A 40 -6.60 -24.70 32.70
C LYS A 40 -5.75 -23.98 31.66
N LYS A 41 -5.03 -24.73 30.83
CA LYS A 41 -4.15 -24.20 29.78
C LYS A 41 -4.08 -25.14 28.59
N VAL A 42 -4.00 -24.56 27.39
CA VAL A 42 -3.75 -25.28 26.14
C VAL A 42 -2.37 -24.88 25.61
N LEU A 43 -1.54 -25.86 25.30
CA LEU A 43 -0.20 -25.70 24.71
C LEU A 43 -0.23 -26.20 23.27
N ARG A 44 -0.66 -25.33 22.35
CA ARG A 44 -0.82 -25.69 20.93
C ARG A 44 0.50 -26.12 20.30
N ASP A 45 1.59 -25.43 20.61
CA ASP A 45 2.95 -25.69 20.09
C ASP A 45 3.50 -27.08 20.39
N SER A 46 2.85 -27.84 21.28
CA SER A 46 3.26 -29.20 21.65
C SER A 46 2.09 -30.19 21.68
N ASN A 47 0.93 -29.82 21.13
CA ASN A 47 -0.32 -30.58 21.19
C ASN A 47 -0.70 -31.07 22.61
N ARG A 48 -0.44 -30.26 23.63
CA ARG A 48 -0.68 -30.64 25.03
C ARG A 48 -1.70 -29.76 25.70
N VAL A 49 -2.36 -30.28 26.72
CA VAL A 49 -3.35 -29.59 27.55
C VAL A 49 -3.04 -29.83 29.02
N VAL A 50 -3.27 -28.82 29.85
CA VAL A 50 -3.17 -28.91 31.31
C VAL A 50 -4.59 -28.94 31.85
N VAL A 51 -4.94 -30.05 32.47
CA VAL A 51 -6.26 -30.30 33.06
C VAL A 51 -6.15 -30.13 34.57
N ASP A 52 -7.14 -29.45 35.16
CA ASP A 52 -7.17 -29.18 36.59
C ASP A 52 -7.25 -30.47 37.41
N GLY A 53 -6.46 -30.55 38.49
CA GLY A 53 -6.41 -31.73 39.38
C GLY A 53 -5.86 -33.03 38.76
N CYS A 54 -5.40 -33.01 37.51
CA CYS A 54 -4.95 -34.20 36.79
C CYS A 54 -3.45 -34.15 36.45
N ASN A 55 -2.84 -35.33 36.33
CA ASN A 55 -1.43 -35.54 36.02
C ASN A 55 -0.52 -34.70 36.94
N LEU A 56 -0.75 -34.82 38.25
CA LEU A 56 -0.02 -34.06 39.27
C LEU A 56 1.42 -34.57 39.40
N VAL A 57 2.37 -33.63 39.34
CA VAL A 57 3.80 -33.88 39.50
C VAL A 57 4.32 -33.01 40.64
N LYS A 58 5.19 -33.58 41.47
CA LYS A 58 5.86 -32.86 42.56
C LYS A 58 6.92 -31.93 41.98
N LYS A 59 6.76 -30.63 42.17
CA LYS A 59 7.73 -29.60 41.78
C LYS A 59 8.38 -29.00 43.03
N ASN A 60 9.68 -29.19 43.15
CA ASN A 60 10.48 -28.58 44.21
C ASN A 60 10.91 -27.17 43.78
N ILE A 61 10.67 -26.19 44.66
CA ILE A 61 11.10 -24.80 44.47
C ILE A 61 12.36 -24.59 45.31
N ARG A 62 13.41 -24.08 44.65
CA ARG A 62 14.69 -23.79 45.30
C ARG A 62 14.51 -22.73 46.37
N ARG A 63 15.31 -22.83 47.44
CA ARG A 63 15.41 -21.80 48.47
C ARG A 63 15.96 -20.49 47.85
N THR A 64 15.49 -19.37 48.37
CA THR A 64 16.01 -18.02 48.16
C THR A 64 16.41 -17.46 49.54
N GLU A 65 17.20 -16.40 49.60
CA GLU A 65 17.59 -15.77 50.87
C GLU A 65 16.37 -15.40 51.73
N GLU A 66 15.29 -14.95 51.10
CA GLU A 66 14.04 -14.56 51.76
C GLU A 66 13.07 -15.73 52.05
N ARG A 67 13.26 -16.90 51.41
CA ARG A 67 12.27 -18.00 51.48
C ARG A 67 12.89 -19.39 51.48
N ALA A 68 12.51 -20.19 52.48
CA ALA A 68 12.85 -21.60 52.54
C ALA A 68 12.36 -22.38 51.32
N GLY A 69 13.10 -23.42 50.92
CA GLY A 69 12.72 -24.31 49.83
C GLY A 69 11.49 -25.13 50.22
N TYR A 70 10.54 -25.28 49.29
CA TYR A 70 9.30 -26.02 49.53
C TYR A 70 8.88 -26.78 48.27
N SER A 71 8.00 -27.76 48.47
CA SER A 71 7.49 -28.60 47.39
C SER A 71 6.02 -28.30 47.12
N ILE A 72 5.65 -28.17 45.84
CA ILE A 72 4.28 -27.94 45.40
C ILE A 72 3.87 -29.05 44.44
N MET A 73 2.63 -29.53 44.54
CA MET A 73 2.02 -30.37 43.51
C MET A 73 1.51 -29.48 42.36
N LYS A 74 2.03 -29.72 41.15
CA LYS A 74 1.65 -28.95 39.96
C LYS A 74 1.10 -29.87 38.89
N GLU A 75 0.06 -29.42 38.19
CA GLU A 75 -0.50 -30.14 37.05
C GLU A 75 0.49 -30.15 35.88
N SER A 76 0.70 -31.32 35.28
CA SER A 76 1.62 -31.53 34.17
C SER A 76 0.88 -31.72 32.84
N PRO A 77 1.42 -31.26 31.69
CA PRO A 77 0.71 -31.32 30.43
C PRO A 77 0.47 -32.75 29.91
N ILE A 78 -0.76 -33.02 29.52
CA ILE A 78 -1.24 -34.27 28.91
C ILE A 78 -1.35 -34.07 27.40
N HIS A 79 -1.04 -35.08 26.59
CA HIS A 79 -1.23 -35.00 25.14
C HIS A 79 -2.72 -34.95 24.80
N CYS A 80 -3.12 -34.11 23.83
CA CYS A 80 -4.52 -33.89 23.51
C CYS A 80 -5.26 -35.13 22.99
N SER A 81 -4.56 -36.14 22.46
CA SER A 81 -5.16 -37.42 22.04
C SER A 81 -5.70 -38.25 23.21
N ASN A 82 -5.16 -38.05 24.41
CA ASN A 82 -5.50 -38.83 25.60
C ASN A 82 -6.65 -38.18 26.40
N VAL A 83 -7.28 -37.16 25.82
CA VAL A 83 -8.31 -36.34 26.45
C VAL A 83 -9.51 -36.25 25.51
N ALA A 84 -10.70 -36.52 26.03
CA ALA A 84 -11.95 -36.41 25.30
C ALA A 84 -12.84 -35.31 25.92
N LEU A 85 -13.57 -34.59 25.06
CA LEU A 85 -14.55 -33.60 25.51
C LEU A 85 -15.77 -34.30 26.08
N ILE A 86 -16.31 -33.74 27.15
CA ILE A 86 -17.61 -34.14 27.69
C ILE A 86 -18.68 -33.30 27.01
N CYS A 87 -19.73 -33.96 26.52
CA CYS A 87 -20.88 -33.25 25.99
C CYS A 87 -21.70 -32.67 27.15
N PRO A 88 -22.04 -31.37 27.15
CA PRO A 88 -22.78 -30.74 28.24
C PRO A 88 -24.23 -31.25 28.39
N GLU A 89 -24.80 -31.84 27.33
CA GLU A 89 -26.17 -32.38 27.38
C GLU A 89 -26.22 -33.84 27.86
N THR A 90 -25.23 -34.65 27.49
CA THR A 90 -25.25 -36.10 27.78
C THR A 90 -24.30 -36.54 28.88
N ASP A 91 -23.41 -35.64 29.36
CA ASP A 91 -22.37 -35.90 30.36
C ASP A 91 -21.47 -37.11 30.07
N LYS A 92 -21.44 -37.53 28.81
CA LYS A 92 -20.62 -38.61 28.28
C LYS A 92 -19.45 -38.03 27.49
N ARG A 93 -18.32 -38.73 27.51
CA ARG A 93 -17.19 -38.41 26.64
C ARG A 93 -17.61 -38.64 25.18
N THR A 94 -17.32 -37.68 24.30
CA THR A 94 -17.73 -37.75 22.89
C THR A 94 -16.62 -37.29 21.95
N LYS A 95 -16.65 -37.78 20.71
CA LYS A 95 -15.82 -37.25 19.62
C LYS A 95 -16.47 -35.99 19.05
N VAL A 96 -15.67 -34.95 18.79
CA VAL A 96 -16.16 -33.66 18.31
C VAL A 96 -15.80 -33.42 16.84
N GLY A 97 -16.74 -32.88 16.08
CA GLY A 97 -16.57 -32.39 14.71
C GLY A 97 -16.84 -30.88 14.60
N TRP A 98 -16.39 -30.26 13.51
CA TRP A 98 -16.80 -28.90 13.16
C TRP A 98 -17.98 -28.98 12.18
N ARG A 99 -19.00 -28.16 12.39
CA ARG A 99 -20.10 -27.94 11.44
C ARG A 99 -20.42 -26.45 11.33
N PHE A 100 -21.05 -26.07 10.23
CA PHE A 100 -21.61 -24.73 10.05
C PHE A 100 -23.10 -24.78 10.36
N LEU A 101 -23.57 -23.77 11.10
CA LEU A 101 -25.01 -23.53 11.30
C LEU A 101 -25.57 -22.77 10.09
N GLU A 102 -26.89 -22.64 10.04
CA GLU A 102 -27.61 -21.89 9.00
C GLU A 102 -27.18 -20.41 8.97
N ASP A 103 -26.84 -19.84 10.13
CA ASP A 103 -26.29 -18.48 10.27
C ASP A 103 -24.88 -18.30 9.66
N GLY A 104 -24.26 -19.37 9.15
CA GLY A 104 -22.87 -19.39 8.66
C GLY A 104 -21.81 -19.44 9.78
N SER A 105 -22.21 -19.46 11.05
CA SER A 105 -21.29 -19.57 12.18
C SER A 105 -20.71 -20.99 12.31
N LYS A 106 -19.40 -21.08 12.59
CA LYS A 106 -18.69 -22.37 12.72
C LYS A 106 -18.69 -22.83 14.17
N VAL A 107 -19.39 -23.93 14.44
CA VAL A 107 -19.55 -24.49 15.79
C VAL A 107 -18.96 -25.89 15.92
N ARG A 108 -18.63 -26.27 17.15
CA ARG A 108 -18.25 -27.64 17.49
C ARG A 108 -19.51 -28.44 17.78
N MET A 109 -19.58 -29.66 17.26
CA MET A 109 -20.73 -30.54 17.45
C MET A 109 -20.26 -31.91 17.96
N ALA A 110 -20.95 -32.45 18.95
CA ALA A 110 -20.75 -33.80 19.43
C ALA A 110 -21.25 -34.79 18.37
N LYS A 111 -20.43 -35.78 18.01
CA LYS A 111 -20.80 -36.77 16.98
C LYS A 111 -21.91 -37.72 17.42
N GLU A 112 -21.99 -38.01 18.72
CA GLU A 112 -22.94 -39.00 19.26
C GLU A 112 -24.31 -38.40 19.52
N SER A 113 -24.37 -37.21 20.12
CA SER A 113 -25.65 -36.56 20.45
C SER A 113 -26.11 -35.52 19.42
N GLY A 114 -25.24 -35.08 18.50
CA GLY A 114 -25.52 -33.93 17.64
C GLY A 114 -25.55 -32.57 18.37
N ALA A 115 -25.34 -32.58 19.69
CA ALA A 115 -25.35 -31.39 20.54
C ALA A 115 -24.26 -30.39 20.15
N VAL A 116 -24.58 -29.11 20.22
CA VAL A 116 -23.64 -28.02 19.98
C VAL A 116 -22.80 -27.79 21.24
N ILE A 117 -21.47 -27.82 21.10
CA ILE A 117 -20.52 -27.50 22.16
C ILE A 117 -19.98 -26.09 21.91
N PRO A 118 -20.51 -25.05 22.57
CA PRO A 118 -20.07 -23.67 22.36
C PRO A 118 -18.60 -23.53 22.76
N LYS A 119 -17.93 -22.53 22.17
CA LYS A 119 -16.56 -22.19 22.58
C LYS A 119 -16.63 -21.48 23.94
N PRO A 120 -15.90 -21.94 24.97
CA PRO A 120 -15.89 -21.28 26.26
C PRO A 120 -15.33 -19.87 26.13
N GLU A 121 -15.90 -18.94 26.89
CA GLU A 121 -15.44 -17.55 26.89
C GLU A 121 -14.00 -17.47 27.42
N PRO A 122 -13.07 -16.85 26.68
CA PRO A 122 -11.73 -16.66 27.19
C PRO A 122 -11.78 -15.70 28.38
N LYS A 123 -11.25 -16.12 29.54
CA LYS A 123 -11.04 -15.19 30.67
C LYS A 123 -10.30 -13.95 30.17
N LYS A 124 -10.94 -12.78 30.29
CA LYS A 124 -10.35 -11.50 29.92
C LYS A 124 -9.03 -11.37 30.68
N ARG A 125 -7.93 -11.10 29.96
CA ARG A 125 -6.67 -10.74 30.62
C ARG A 125 -6.93 -9.44 31.36
N LEU A 126 -6.54 -9.35 32.62
CA LEU A 126 -6.54 -8.07 33.32
C LEU A 126 -5.75 -7.09 32.45
N LYS A 127 -6.39 -6.00 32.05
CA LYS A 127 -5.70 -4.94 31.32
C LYS A 127 -4.64 -4.38 32.27
N ARG A 128 -3.44 -4.14 31.75
CA ARG A 128 -2.44 -3.35 32.48
C ARG A 128 -3.09 -2.00 32.87
N PRO A 129 -2.74 -1.42 34.01
CA PRO A 129 -3.18 -0.07 34.33
C PRO A 129 -2.73 0.88 33.21
N SER A 130 -3.62 1.78 32.80
CA SER A 130 -3.30 2.82 31.82
C SER A 130 -2.24 3.74 32.43
N ASN A 131 -1.28 4.18 31.64
CA ASN A 131 -0.34 5.22 32.02
C ASN A 131 -0.81 6.55 31.41
N PRO A 132 -1.44 7.46 32.18
CA PRO A 132 -2.01 8.69 31.64
C PRO A 132 -0.99 9.60 30.94
N PHE A 133 0.30 9.48 31.27
CA PHE A 133 1.35 10.30 30.64
C PHE A 133 1.74 9.81 29.23
N LYS A 134 1.51 8.53 28.92
CA LYS A 134 1.93 7.92 27.64
C LYS A 134 0.79 7.36 26.79
N ASP A 135 -0.35 7.07 27.41
CA ASP A 135 -1.53 6.54 26.73
C ASP A 135 -2.47 7.71 26.44
N THR A 136 -2.68 8.02 25.16
CA THR A 136 -3.62 9.07 24.69
C THR A 136 -5.05 8.72 25.09
N ASP A 137 -5.86 9.73 25.43
CA ASP A 137 -7.26 9.48 25.72
C ASP A 137 -8.00 8.98 24.47
N SER A 138 -8.93 8.06 24.70
CA SER A 138 -9.69 7.43 23.62
C SER A 138 -10.53 8.43 22.82
N ALA A 139 -11.02 9.51 23.43
CA ALA A 139 -11.81 10.52 22.72
C ALA A 139 -10.95 11.29 21.71
N GLU A 140 -9.69 11.56 22.04
CA GLU A 140 -8.75 12.22 21.13
C GLU A 140 -8.35 11.33 19.95
N VAL A 141 -8.13 10.04 20.19
CA VAL A 141 -7.78 9.07 19.13
C VAL A 141 -8.92 8.85 18.15
N ILE A 142 -10.17 8.85 18.64
CA ILE A 142 -11.36 8.63 17.80
C ILE A 142 -11.74 9.90 17.02
N LYS A 143 -11.29 11.07 17.46
CA LYS A 143 -11.54 12.33 16.76
C LYS A 143 -11.01 12.23 15.33
N VAL A 144 -11.94 12.20 14.38
CA VAL A 144 -11.61 12.22 12.95
C VAL A 144 -11.08 13.61 12.63
N THR A 145 -9.76 13.72 12.48
CA THR A 145 -9.07 14.97 12.16
C THR A 145 -8.94 15.21 10.67
N TRP A 146 -9.11 14.17 9.85
CA TRP A 146 -8.95 14.27 8.40
C TRP A 146 -10.31 14.42 7.71
N THR A 147 -10.45 15.46 6.89
CA THR A 147 -11.61 15.66 6.02
C THR A 147 -11.24 15.42 4.56
N LYS A 148 -12.20 14.89 3.79
CA LYS A 148 -12.00 14.64 2.35
C LYS A 148 -11.82 15.95 1.56
N GLU A 149 -12.46 17.01 2.03
CA GLU A 149 -12.46 18.34 1.42
C GLU A 149 -11.05 18.96 1.39
N GLU A 150 -10.28 18.84 2.48
CA GLU A 150 -8.88 19.30 2.53
C GLU A 150 -8.00 18.60 1.48
N ARG A 151 -8.24 17.29 1.24
CA ARG A 151 -7.53 16.54 0.20
C ARG A 151 -7.91 17.01 -1.20
N GLU A 152 -9.19 17.27 -1.43
CA GLU A 152 -9.69 17.78 -2.72
C GLU A 152 -9.16 19.21 -2.99
N GLN A 153 -9.07 20.06 -1.97
CA GLN A 153 -8.43 21.39 -2.06
C GLN A 153 -6.95 21.29 -2.45
N LEU A 154 -6.20 20.36 -1.85
CA LEU A 154 -4.80 20.15 -2.19
C LEU A 154 -4.64 19.67 -3.65
N ILE A 155 -5.50 18.77 -4.10
CA ILE A 155 -5.53 18.31 -5.50
C ILE A 155 -5.81 19.48 -6.44
N ASN A 156 -6.80 20.31 -6.12
CA ASN A 156 -7.15 21.49 -6.93
C ASN A 156 -5.99 22.49 -7.01
N TYR A 157 -5.29 22.72 -5.89
CA TYR A 157 -4.08 23.57 -5.89
C TYR A 157 -3.02 23.06 -6.86
N TYR A 158 -2.72 21.76 -6.82
CA TYR A 158 -1.73 21.17 -7.73
C TYR A 158 -2.20 21.19 -9.19
N LEU A 159 -3.49 21.00 -9.46
CA LEU A 159 -4.04 21.05 -10.80
C LEU A 159 -3.92 22.45 -11.40
N ILE A 160 -4.34 23.50 -10.67
CA ILE A 160 -4.21 24.89 -11.09
C ILE A 160 -2.75 25.26 -11.36
N LYS A 161 -1.84 24.79 -10.50
CA LYS A 161 -0.39 25.03 -10.67
C LYS A 161 0.15 24.40 -11.95
N LEU A 162 -0.32 23.21 -12.32
CA LEU A 162 0.07 22.55 -13.57
C LEU A 162 -0.50 23.26 -14.80
N GLU A 163 -1.76 23.71 -14.74
CA GLU A 163 -2.41 24.47 -15.81
C GLU A 163 -1.69 25.79 -16.09
N GLN A 164 -1.30 26.54 -15.06
CA GLN A 164 -0.52 27.78 -15.21
C GLN A 164 0.80 27.53 -15.93
N GLN A 165 1.50 26.44 -15.59
CA GLN A 165 2.75 26.06 -16.27
C GLN A 165 2.53 25.68 -17.73
N GLU A 166 1.35 25.18 -18.10
CA GLU A 166 1.00 24.89 -19.49
C GLU A 166 0.69 26.17 -20.27
N VAL A 167 -0.09 27.07 -19.70
CA VAL A 167 -0.42 28.37 -20.31
C VAL A 167 0.86 29.17 -20.57
N ASP A 168 1.75 29.27 -19.58
CA ASP A 168 3.04 29.97 -19.74
C ASP A 168 3.89 29.35 -20.85
N ARG A 169 3.89 28.01 -20.97
CA ARG A 169 4.61 27.30 -22.03
C ARG A 169 4.02 27.61 -23.41
N LEU A 170 2.70 27.67 -23.53
CA LEU A 170 2.00 27.98 -24.78
C LEU A 170 2.20 29.44 -25.19
N GLN A 171 2.14 30.38 -24.25
CA GLN A 171 2.42 31.80 -24.52
C GLN A 171 3.83 32.00 -25.07
N ARG A 172 4.85 31.44 -24.42
CA ARG A 172 6.25 31.49 -24.91
C ARG A 172 6.41 30.87 -26.30
N ARG A 173 5.59 29.88 -26.64
CA ARG A 173 5.58 29.28 -27.98
C ARG A 173 4.93 30.21 -29.01
N SER A 174 3.77 30.79 -28.68
CA SER A 174 3.07 31.78 -29.52
C SER A 174 3.94 32.98 -29.82
N GLU A 175 4.55 33.58 -28.79
CA GLU A 175 5.43 34.75 -28.94
C GLU A 175 6.60 34.48 -29.90
N LYS A 176 7.19 33.28 -29.82
CA LYS A 176 8.27 32.87 -30.73
C LYS A 176 7.78 32.69 -32.17
N GLU A 177 6.57 32.16 -32.36
CA GLU A 177 5.96 31.99 -33.68
C GLU A 177 5.61 33.34 -34.30
N GLU A 178 5.05 34.27 -33.51
CA GLU A 178 4.77 35.66 -33.91
C GLU A 178 6.05 36.41 -34.29
N GLN A 179 7.12 36.29 -33.50
CA GLN A 179 8.42 36.89 -33.82
C GLN A 179 8.98 36.36 -35.15
N LYS A 180 8.88 35.05 -35.40
CA LYS A 180 9.30 34.44 -36.67
C LYS A 180 8.46 34.97 -37.84
N GLN A 181 7.15 35.09 -37.64
CA GLN A 181 6.23 35.59 -38.67
C GLN A 181 6.51 37.06 -39.00
N MET A 182 6.66 37.91 -37.98
CA MET A 182 7.04 39.32 -38.15
C MET A 182 8.39 39.47 -38.86
N GLN A 183 9.38 38.65 -38.50
CA GLN A 183 10.68 38.67 -39.17
C GLN A 183 10.58 38.20 -40.63
N LYS A 184 9.76 37.19 -40.92
CA LYS A 184 9.50 36.72 -42.27
C LYS A 184 8.84 37.82 -43.11
N GLU A 185 7.79 38.46 -42.59
CA GLU A 185 7.11 39.57 -43.26
C GLU A 185 8.03 40.76 -43.51
N LEU A 186 8.90 41.08 -42.55
CA LEU A 186 9.93 42.12 -42.72
C LEU A 186 10.91 41.75 -43.84
N ASN A 187 11.38 40.50 -43.86
CA ASN A 187 12.28 39.99 -44.90
C ASN A 187 11.60 40.00 -46.27
N ASP A 188 10.32 39.62 -46.36
CA ASP A 188 9.54 39.63 -47.60
C ASP A 188 9.35 41.08 -48.11
N LYS A 189 9.03 42.02 -47.22
CA LYS A 189 8.96 43.46 -47.56
C LYS A 189 10.30 43.99 -48.05
N LEU A 190 11.40 43.64 -47.37
CA LEU A 190 12.75 44.04 -47.75
C LEU A 190 13.15 43.47 -49.12
N PHE A 191 12.83 42.20 -49.37
CA PHE A 191 13.04 41.54 -50.65
C PHE A 191 12.28 42.26 -51.77
N ASN A 192 10.99 42.52 -51.58
CA ASN A 192 10.17 43.26 -52.54
C ASN A 192 10.75 44.66 -52.84
N MET A 193 11.22 45.37 -51.81
CA MET A 193 11.88 46.67 -51.98
C MET A 193 13.19 46.57 -52.78
N ARG A 194 14.00 45.53 -52.53
CA ARG A 194 15.23 45.29 -53.31
C ARG A 194 14.93 45.00 -54.77
N VAL A 195 13.90 44.18 -55.05
CA VAL A 195 13.45 43.89 -56.42
C VAL A 195 13.00 45.18 -57.13
N LEU A 196 12.17 46.01 -56.49
CA LEU A 196 11.72 47.28 -57.06
C LEU A 196 12.87 48.27 -57.29
N LYS A 197 13.82 48.37 -56.35
CA LYS A 197 14.99 49.23 -56.50
C LYS A 197 15.86 48.79 -57.68
N ARG A 198 16.13 47.47 -57.80
CA ARG A 198 16.88 46.91 -58.92
C ARG A 198 16.16 47.12 -60.25
N ALA A 199 14.84 46.96 -60.29
CA ALA A 199 14.04 47.23 -61.49
C ALA A 199 14.14 48.72 -61.93
N LYS A 200 14.11 49.66 -60.97
CA LYS A 200 14.33 51.09 -61.25
C LYS A 200 15.73 51.37 -61.80
N GLU A 201 16.76 50.74 -61.23
CA GLU A 201 18.15 50.85 -61.71
C GLU A 201 18.26 50.35 -63.17
N ILE A 202 17.71 49.18 -63.48
CA ILE A 202 17.69 48.63 -64.85
C ILE A 202 16.94 49.56 -65.82
N LEU A 203 15.80 50.12 -65.42
CA LEU A 203 15.06 51.08 -66.24
C LEU A 203 15.89 52.37 -66.51
N ALA A 204 16.61 52.86 -65.51
CA ALA A 204 17.49 54.03 -65.67
C ALA A 204 18.68 53.71 -66.60
N GLU A 205 19.29 52.53 -66.49
CA GLU A 205 20.34 52.05 -67.40
C GLU A 205 19.82 51.98 -68.85
N GLN A 206 18.60 51.47 -69.07
CA GLN A 206 17.95 51.43 -70.40
C GLN A 206 17.69 52.83 -70.97
N GLN A 207 17.23 53.77 -70.14
CA GLN A 207 17.00 55.16 -70.57
C GLN A 207 18.30 55.88 -70.94
N GLN A 208 19.40 55.62 -70.22
CA GLN A 208 20.72 56.15 -70.55
C GLN A 208 21.24 55.58 -71.88
N GLN A 209 21.03 54.29 -72.15
CA GLN A 209 21.38 53.67 -73.42
C GLN A 209 20.53 54.20 -74.59
N GLN A 210 19.23 54.44 -74.38
CA GLN A 210 18.39 55.10 -75.40
C GLN A 210 18.80 56.56 -75.63
N GLY A 211 19.18 57.27 -74.56
CA GLY A 211 19.73 58.63 -74.65
C GLY A 211 21.04 58.67 -75.44
N SER A 212 21.97 57.75 -75.19
CA SER A 212 23.24 57.70 -75.92
C SER A 212 23.08 57.29 -77.39
N LEU A 213 22.14 56.39 -77.71
CA LEU A 213 21.74 56.04 -79.08
C LEU A 213 21.09 57.23 -79.81
N SER A 214 20.35 58.09 -79.11
CA SER A 214 19.77 59.31 -79.69
C SER A 214 20.84 60.39 -79.96
N THR A 215 21.84 60.53 -79.09
CA THR A 215 22.96 61.46 -79.29
C THR A 215 23.93 60.99 -80.36
N PHE A 216 24.12 59.68 -80.53
CA PHE A 216 24.97 59.10 -81.58
C PHE A 216 24.37 59.34 -82.98
N ASN A 217 23.04 59.25 -83.10
CA ASN A 217 22.33 59.65 -84.33
C ASN A 217 22.41 61.15 -84.61
N MET A 218 22.55 62.01 -83.59
CA MET A 218 22.78 63.46 -83.80
C MET A 218 24.22 63.78 -84.21
N SER A 219 25.22 63.11 -83.63
CA SER A 219 26.63 63.33 -83.98
C SER A 219 27.00 62.80 -85.37
N GLU A 220 26.42 61.67 -85.82
CA GLU A 220 26.60 61.18 -87.20
C GLU A 220 25.96 62.11 -88.24
N VAL A 221 24.88 62.82 -87.89
CA VAL A 221 24.28 63.85 -88.75
C VAL A 221 25.18 65.07 -88.81
N GLU A 222 25.77 65.50 -87.70
CA GLU A 222 26.69 66.65 -87.67
C GLU A 222 28.04 66.38 -88.35
N GLU A 223 28.64 65.19 -88.25
CA GLU A 223 29.89 64.85 -88.96
C GLU A 223 29.69 64.77 -90.49
N LYS A 224 28.53 64.29 -90.96
CA LYS A 224 28.19 64.32 -92.39
C LYS A 224 28.04 65.75 -92.92
N THR A 225 27.58 66.70 -92.09
CA THR A 225 27.49 68.10 -92.50
C THR A 225 28.85 68.83 -92.52
N LYS A 226 29.84 68.37 -91.73
CA LYS A 226 31.18 69.00 -91.67
C LYS A 226 32.14 68.53 -92.78
N ASN A 227 31.98 67.32 -93.31
CA ASN A 227 32.80 66.81 -94.43
C ASN A 227 32.30 67.19 -95.84
N THR A 228 31.32 68.08 -95.95
CA THR A 228 30.75 68.53 -97.25
C THR A 228 31.17 69.97 -97.62
N THR A 229 32.01 70.63 -96.83
CA THR A 229 32.47 72.00 -97.11
C THR A 229 33.99 72.15 -96.95
N LEU A 230 34.65 72.36 -98.11
CA LEU A 230 36.00 72.90 -98.37
C LEU A 230 37.20 71.96 -98.17
#